data_AF-A0A5E4KWQ5-F1
#
_entry.id   AF-A0A5E4KWQ5-F1
#
_cell.length_a   1.000
_cell.length_b   1.000
_cell.length_c   1.000
_cell.angle_alpha   90.00
_cell.angle_beta   90.00
_cell.angle_gamma   90.00
#
_symmetry.space_group_name_H-M   'P 1'
#
loop_
_entity.id
_entity.type
_entity.pdbx_description
1 polymer ?
#
loop_
_entity_poly.entity_id
_entity_poly.type
_entity_poly.pdbx_seq_one_letter_code
_entity_poly.pdbx_strand_id
1 'polypeptide(L)'
;MAVDFGAAVVATGARNFEPSGLFNYGKDSHVVTQAQLEKMLGKGISANNITMIQCVGARNKDREYCGRTCCIDAVKNATRIKKANSSANVYVLYRDMRTYGVMEKLYENARDLGVIFIKYDAGNPPGVQDGTVVVHDTMLNEDIEIASDLVVLSTPLVAGENEEINQLFKIPLDKNKFFLEAHPKLRPVDFATDGVFLCGSAQAPKLMDEAISQASAAASRACTILSRKFIETEGAVSVVNEARCIGCGTCVTACPYNAPQLQEVTVKAEEVTYTTKKSRINAAACKGCGSCAAACPAGAITAQHFSSKEIGEAIDAFDKGVKSISIEKGVVEVTV
;
A
#
# COMPACT_ATOMS: atom_id res chain seq x y z
N MET A 1 21.16 19.42 -5.51
CA MET A 1 20.76 20.54 -4.64
C MET A 1 19.93 19.94 -3.52
N ALA A 2 20.30 20.14 -2.26
CA ALA A 2 19.51 19.63 -1.14
C ALA A 2 18.28 20.52 -0.93
N VAL A 3 17.14 19.91 -0.57
CA VAL A 3 15.88 20.62 -0.30
C VAL A 3 15.50 20.36 1.15
N ASP A 4 15.35 21.43 1.91
CA ASP A 4 14.85 21.36 3.29
C ASP A 4 13.31 21.38 3.27
N PHE A 5 12.67 20.43 3.95
CA PHE A 5 11.22 20.32 4.04
C PHE A 5 10.77 19.90 5.44
N GLY A 6 9.64 20.44 5.89
CA GLY A 6 9.03 20.07 7.18
C GLY A 6 7.99 18.95 7.09
N ALA A 7 7.49 18.66 5.89
CA ALA A 7 6.57 17.56 5.62
C ALA A 7 6.74 17.06 4.19
N ALA A 8 6.50 15.77 3.97
CA ALA A 8 6.51 15.13 2.66
C ALA A 8 5.17 14.42 2.40
N VAL A 9 4.68 14.46 1.16
CA VAL A 9 3.47 13.73 0.75
C VAL A 9 3.83 12.78 -0.39
N VAL A 10 3.64 11.48 -0.18
CA VAL A 10 3.88 10.43 -1.15
C VAL A 10 2.64 10.23 -2.01
N ALA A 11 2.74 10.63 -3.28
CA ALA A 11 1.66 10.61 -4.27
C ALA A 11 2.11 10.00 -5.60
N THR A 12 3.01 9.01 -5.56
CA THR A 12 3.63 8.40 -6.77
C THR A 12 2.68 7.60 -7.64
N GLY A 13 1.50 7.30 -7.12
CA GLY A 13 0.45 6.58 -7.82
C GLY A 13 0.77 5.11 -8.06
N ALA A 14 -0.13 4.47 -8.79
CA ALA A 14 -0.05 3.09 -9.24
C ALA A 14 0.16 3.02 -10.76
N ARG A 15 0.48 1.84 -11.27
CA ARG A 15 0.62 1.55 -12.69
C ARG A 15 -0.45 0.56 -13.15
N ASN A 16 -0.76 0.55 -14.45
CA ASN A 16 -1.62 -0.49 -15.01
C ASN A 16 -0.90 -1.83 -14.98
N PHE A 17 -1.61 -2.89 -14.64
CA PHE A 17 -1.10 -4.25 -14.83
C PHE A 17 -1.11 -4.59 -16.33
N GLU A 18 0.04 -5.03 -16.83
CA GLU A 18 0.19 -5.57 -18.19
C GLU A 18 -0.12 -7.08 -18.18
N PRO A 19 -1.21 -7.53 -18.84
CA PRO A 19 -1.67 -8.91 -18.77
C PRO A 19 -0.98 -9.81 -19.81
N SER A 20 0.34 -9.67 -19.99
CA SER A 20 1.12 -10.40 -20.99
C SER A 20 0.84 -11.91 -20.99
N GLY A 21 0.35 -12.42 -22.12
CA GLY A 21 0.01 -13.84 -22.29
C GLY A 21 -1.32 -14.29 -21.69
N LEU A 22 -2.02 -13.47 -20.91
CA LEU A 22 -3.38 -13.76 -20.45
C LEU A 22 -4.38 -13.47 -21.57
N PHE A 23 -5.31 -14.40 -21.82
CA PHE A 23 -6.35 -14.24 -22.85
C PHE A 23 -5.78 -13.87 -24.24
N ASN A 24 -4.60 -14.40 -24.59
CA ASN A 24 -3.86 -14.09 -25.83
C ASN A 24 -3.43 -12.62 -26.00
N TYR A 25 -3.43 -11.82 -24.92
CA TYR A 25 -2.90 -10.46 -24.96
C TYR A 25 -1.41 -10.45 -25.38
N GLY A 26 -1.11 -9.59 -26.36
CA GLY A 26 0.20 -9.48 -27.00
C GLY A 26 0.44 -10.44 -28.18
N LYS A 27 -0.44 -11.44 -28.38
CA LYS A 27 -0.42 -12.34 -29.54
C LYS A 27 -1.54 -12.03 -30.53
N ASP A 28 -2.73 -11.73 -30.01
CA ASP A 28 -3.89 -11.30 -30.79
C ASP A 28 -4.05 -9.78 -30.70
N SER A 29 -4.05 -9.10 -31.85
CA SER A 29 -4.19 -7.64 -31.94
C SER A 29 -5.59 -7.13 -31.57
N HIS A 30 -6.61 -8.01 -31.55
CA HIS A 30 -7.96 -7.67 -31.13
C HIS A 30 -8.15 -7.71 -29.61
N VAL A 31 -7.14 -8.20 -28.86
CA VAL A 31 -7.17 -8.23 -27.40
C VAL A 31 -6.42 -7.02 -26.85
N VAL A 32 -7.15 -6.11 -26.22
CA VAL A 32 -6.62 -4.83 -25.69
C VAL A 32 -6.96 -4.65 -24.22
N THR A 33 -6.26 -3.78 -23.49
CA THR A 33 -6.64 -3.38 -22.13
C THR A 33 -7.68 -2.25 -22.14
N GLN A 34 -8.39 -2.04 -21.04
CA GLN A 34 -9.26 -0.86 -20.86
C GLN A 34 -8.50 0.46 -21.09
N ALA A 35 -7.23 0.54 -20.68
CA ALA A 35 -6.40 1.72 -20.88
C ALA A 35 -6.07 1.96 -22.37
N GLN A 36 -5.90 0.91 -23.16
CA GLN A 36 -5.74 1.01 -24.61
C GLN A 36 -7.07 1.38 -25.29
N LEU A 37 -8.17 0.77 -24.88
CA LEU A 37 -9.51 1.11 -25.36
C LEU A 37 -9.81 2.60 -25.18
N GLU A 38 -9.50 3.19 -24.03
CA GLU A 38 -9.71 4.63 -23.79
C GLU A 38 -9.00 5.51 -24.82
N LYS A 39 -7.77 5.15 -25.20
CA LYS A 39 -7.02 5.84 -26.26
C LYS A 39 -7.67 5.65 -27.62
N MET A 40 -8.20 4.46 -27.90
CA MET A 40 -8.89 4.13 -29.15
C MET A 40 -10.23 4.88 -29.27
N LEU A 41 -11.02 4.95 -28.19
CA LEU A 41 -12.30 5.65 -28.16
C LEU A 41 -12.17 7.15 -28.44
N GLY A 42 -11.00 7.76 -28.20
CA GLY A 42 -10.70 9.13 -28.61
C GLY A 42 -10.61 9.33 -30.13
N LYS A 43 -10.31 8.27 -30.88
CA LYS A 43 -10.16 8.29 -32.35
C LYS A 43 -11.34 7.62 -33.09
N GLY A 44 -12.21 6.94 -32.33
CA GLY A 44 -13.25 6.06 -32.87
C GLY A 44 -12.76 4.62 -32.97
N ILE A 45 -13.69 3.67 -32.80
CA ILE A 45 -13.44 2.23 -32.95
C ILE A 45 -14.31 1.68 -34.07
N SER A 46 -13.76 0.75 -34.85
CA SER A 46 -14.48 0.01 -35.90
C SER A 46 -14.71 -1.43 -35.45
N ALA A 47 -15.51 -1.60 -34.40
CA ALA A 47 -15.91 -2.89 -33.86
C ALA A 47 -17.41 -2.86 -33.56
N ASN A 48 -18.13 -3.92 -33.92
CA ASN A 48 -19.56 -4.04 -33.69
C ASN A 48 -19.87 -4.99 -32.53
N ASN A 49 -19.04 -6.02 -32.32
CA ASN A 49 -19.13 -6.95 -31.20
C ASN A 49 -17.94 -6.77 -30.26
N ILE A 50 -18.18 -6.22 -29.07
CA ILE A 50 -17.15 -5.92 -28.08
C ILE A 50 -17.42 -6.72 -26.81
N THR A 51 -16.42 -7.47 -26.36
CA THR A 51 -16.51 -8.25 -25.11
C THR A 51 -15.49 -7.76 -24.10
N MET A 52 -15.94 -7.31 -22.93
CA MET A 52 -15.09 -6.86 -21.83
C MET A 52 -15.00 -7.94 -20.76
N ILE A 53 -13.78 -8.31 -20.35
CA ILE A 53 -13.53 -9.35 -19.36
C ILE A 53 -13.06 -8.70 -18.05
N GLN A 54 -13.84 -8.85 -16.99
CA GLN A 54 -13.52 -8.32 -15.67
C GLN A 54 -12.57 -9.21 -14.88
N CYS A 55 -11.87 -8.60 -13.92
CA CYS A 55 -10.96 -9.27 -12.98
C CYS A 55 -9.75 -9.95 -13.65
N VAL A 56 -9.31 -9.46 -14.82
CA VAL A 56 -8.12 -10.00 -15.50
C VAL A 56 -6.87 -9.62 -14.71
N GLY A 57 -6.19 -10.61 -14.14
CA GLY A 57 -5.03 -10.37 -13.28
C GLY A 57 -5.38 -9.79 -11.90
N ALA A 58 -6.62 -9.93 -11.42
CA ALA A 58 -7.00 -9.54 -10.05
C ALA A 58 -7.87 -10.63 -9.40
N ARG A 59 -8.03 -10.58 -8.07
CA ARG A 59 -8.83 -11.55 -7.29
C ARG A 59 -8.45 -13.00 -7.61
N ASN A 60 -7.14 -13.27 -7.59
CA ASN A 60 -6.52 -14.58 -7.80
C ASN A 60 -5.40 -14.79 -6.78
N LYS A 61 -4.70 -15.93 -6.86
CA LYS A 61 -3.65 -16.30 -5.91
C LYS A 61 -2.46 -15.32 -5.87
N ASP A 62 -2.13 -14.71 -7.01
CA ASP A 62 -1.00 -13.78 -7.11
C ASP A 62 -1.38 -12.36 -6.65
N ARG A 63 -2.64 -11.96 -6.89
CA ARG A 63 -3.20 -10.68 -6.41
C ARG A 63 -4.61 -10.90 -5.88
N GLU A 64 -4.71 -11.05 -4.57
CA GLU A 64 -5.99 -11.33 -3.91
C GLU A 64 -6.91 -10.10 -3.87
N TYR A 65 -6.36 -8.89 -3.99
CA TYR A 65 -7.12 -7.66 -3.94
C TYR A 65 -7.97 -7.43 -5.20
N CYS A 66 -8.98 -6.58 -5.06
CA CYS A 66 -9.80 -6.09 -6.17
C CYS A 66 -9.17 -4.83 -6.76
N GLY A 67 -9.14 -4.71 -8.09
CA GLY A 67 -8.62 -3.51 -8.77
C GLY A 67 -9.44 -2.23 -8.55
N ARG A 68 -10.61 -2.32 -7.89
CA ARG A 68 -11.52 -1.23 -7.48
C ARG A 68 -12.13 -0.39 -8.61
N THR A 69 -11.36 0.02 -9.61
CA THR A 69 -11.79 0.90 -10.71
C THR A 69 -12.34 0.11 -11.91
N CYS A 70 -11.86 -1.12 -12.11
CA CYS A 70 -12.09 -1.93 -13.32
C CYS A 70 -13.57 -2.10 -13.73
N CYS A 71 -14.49 -2.22 -12.75
CA CYS A 71 -15.93 -2.33 -13.03
C CYS A 71 -16.52 -1.01 -13.54
N ILE A 72 -16.15 0.09 -12.90
CA ILE A 72 -16.63 1.42 -13.27
C ILE A 72 -16.06 1.82 -14.63
N ASP A 73 -14.78 1.53 -14.90
CA ASP A 73 -14.16 1.80 -16.21
C ASP A 73 -14.85 1.01 -17.34
N ALA A 74 -15.13 -0.27 -17.13
CA ALA A 74 -15.84 -1.08 -18.11
C ALA A 74 -17.25 -0.56 -18.39
N VAL A 75 -18.03 -0.25 -17.35
CA VAL A 75 -19.40 0.29 -17.49
C VAL A 75 -19.39 1.65 -18.20
N LYS A 76 -18.45 2.53 -17.83
CA LYS A 76 -18.26 3.85 -18.46
C LYS A 76 -17.92 3.70 -19.95
N ASN A 77 -16.98 2.82 -20.30
CA ASN A 77 -16.56 2.61 -21.68
C ASN A 77 -17.65 1.92 -22.50
N ALA A 78 -18.36 0.94 -21.94
CA ALA A 78 -19.50 0.29 -22.57
C ALA A 78 -20.61 1.31 -22.89
N THR A 79 -20.93 2.19 -21.93
CA THR A 79 -21.88 3.29 -22.12
C THR A 79 -21.44 4.22 -23.24
N ARG A 80 -20.15 4.59 -23.29
CA ARG A 80 -19.60 5.46 -24.33
C ARG A 80 -19.69 4.82 -25.71
N ILE A 81 -19.43 3.52 -25.81
CA ILE A 81 -19.57 2.76 -27.06
C ILE A 81 -21.03 2.76 -27.52
N LYS A 82 -22.00 2.40 -26.65
CA LYS A 82 -23.42 2.37 -27.01
C LYS A 82 -24.00 3.73 -27.37
N LYS A 83 -23.48 4.81 -26.77
CA LYS A 83 -23.86 6.19 -27.14
C LYS A 83 -23.31 6.61 -28.50
N ALA A 84 -22.10 6.15 -28.85
CA ALA A 84 -21.49 6.44 -30.16
C ALA A 84 -22.08 5.57 -31.28
N ASN A 85 -22.41 4.32 -30.98
CA ASN A 85 -23.04 3.38 -31.89
C ASN A 85 -24.08 2.54 -31.12
N SER A 86 -25.36 2.88 -31.28
CA SER A 86 -26.46 2.21 -30.58
C SER A 86 -26.68 0.76 -31.03
N SER A 87 -26.24 0.39 -32.24
CA SER A 87 -26.35 -0.98 -32.76
C SER A 87 -25.17 -1.88 -32.37
N ALA A 88 -24.12 -1.35 -31.74
CA ALA A 88 -23.01 -2.16 -31.26
C ALA A 88 -23.48 -3.14 -30.16
N ASN A 89 -23.03 -4.39 -30.22
CA ASN A 89 -23.23 -5.39 -29.19
C ASN A 89 -22.07 -5.30 -28.20
N VAL A 90 -22.38 -5.01 -26.93
CA VAL A 90 -21.37 -4.88 -25.87
C VAL A 90 -21.69 -5.86 -24.76
N TYR A 91 -20.76 -6.76 -24.49
CA TYR A 91 -20.84 -7.79 -23.45
C TYR A 91 -19.83 -7.47 -22.35
N VAL A 92 -20.23 -7.59 -21.09
CA VAL A 92 -19.35 -7.45 -19.92
C VAL A 92 -19.40 -8.74 -19.12
N LEU A 93 -18.31 -9.50 -19.14
CA LEU A 93 -18.16 -10.75 -18.41
C LEU A 93 -17.62 -10.47 -17.01
N TYR A 94 -18.37 -10.81 -15.97
CA TYR A 94 -18.04 -10.42 -14.60
C TYR A 94 -18.29 -11.53 -13.57
N ARG A 95 -17.62 -11.44 -12.42
CA ARG A 95 -17.92 -12.28 -11.24
C ARG A 95 -18.92 -11.57 -10.31
N ASP A 96 -18.53 -10.36 -9.91
CA ASP A 96 -19.36 -9.43 -9.14
C ASP A 96 -19.22 -8.03 -9.75
N MET A 97 -20.33 -7.33 -9.94
CA MET A 97 -20.30 -5.93 -10.39
C MET A 97 -20.09 -5.03 -9.18
N ARG A 98 -19.02 -4.23 -9.20
CA ARG A 98 -18.61 -3.37 -8.07
C ARG A 98 -18.73 -1.89 -8.42
N THR A 99 -19.94 -1.46 -8.77
CA THR A 99 -20.35 -0.07 -9.00
C THR A 99 -20.98 0.53 -7.74
N TYR A 100 -20.22 0.60 -6.65
CA TYR A 100 -20.76 0.94 -5.33
C TYR A 100 -21.21 2.40 -5.19
N GLY A 101 -22.13 2.63 -4.26
CA GLY A 101 -22.65 3.96 -3.94
C GLY A 101 -23.42 4.57 -5.11
N VAL A 102 -23.14 5.83 -5.42
CA VAL A 102 -23.80 6.56 -6.51
C VAL A 102 -23.47 6.00 -7.90
N MET A 103 -22.41 5.19 -8.02
CA MET A 103 -21.99 4.62 -9.31
C MET A 103 -22.91 3.50 -9.79
N GLU A 104 -23.81 2.98 -8.95
CA GLU A 104 -24.80 1.98 -9.35
C GLU A 104 -25.70 2.51 -10.47
N LYS A 105 -25.96 3.83 -10.48
CA LYS A 105 -26.73 4.46 -11.55
C LYS A 105 -26.03 4.37 -12.91
N LEU A 106 -24.70 4.32 -12.95
CA LEU A 106 -23.96 4.11 -14.19
C LEU A 106 -24.19 2.70 -14.74
N TYR A 107 -24.26 1.70 -13.85
CA TYR A 107 -24.54 0.32 -14.23
C TYR A 107 -25.97 0.16 -14.76
N GLU A 108 -26.96 0.74 -14.06
CA GLU A 108 -28.35 0.77 -14.53
C GLU A 108 -28.48 1.42 -15.91
N ASN A 109 -27.89 2.62 -16.08
CA ASN A 109 -27.93 3.32 -17.37
C ASN A 109 -27.26 2.52 -18.50
N ALA A 110 -26.18 1.78 -18.22
CA ALA A 110 -25.54 0.93 -19.21
C ALA A 110 -26.45 -0.23 -19.64
N ARG A 111 -27.19 -0.83 -18.69
CA ARG A 111 -28.18 -1.87 -18.99
C ARG A 111 -29.33 -1.32 -19.83
N ASP A 112 -29.85 -0.13 -19.51
CA ASP A 112 -30.91 0.53 -20.28
C ASP A 112 -30.50 0.82 -21.73
N LEU A 113 -29.20 1.08 -21.94
CA LEU A 113 -28.62 1.23 -23.28
C LEU A 113 -28.43 -0.10 -24.02
N GLY A 114 -28.71 -1.25 -23.39
CA GLY A 114 -28.58 -2.57 -23.98
C GLY A 114 -27.20 -3.20 -23.86
N VAL A 115 -26.38 -2.80 -22.88
CA VAL A 115 -25.16 -3.54 -22.52
C VAL A 115 -25.56 -4.84 -21.82
N ILE A 116 -24.99 -5.96 -22.29
CA ILE A 116 -25.30 -7.30 -21.78
C ILE A 116 -24.24 -7.68 -20.74
N PHE A 117 -24.68 -8.13 -19.57
CA PHE A 117 -23.80 -8.52 -18.47
C PHE A 117 -23.94 -10.01 -18.19
N ILE A 118 -22.84 -10.74 -18.34
CA ILE A 118 -22.80 -12.21 -18.21
C ILE A 118 -21.97 -12.58 -16.99
N LYS A 119 -22.55 -13.37 -16.09
CA LYS A 119 -21.90 -13.72 -14.83
C LYS A 119 -21.16 -15.04 -14.93
N TYR A 120 -19.86 -15.02 -14.68
CA TYR A 120 -18.99 -16.21 -14.70
C TYR A 120 -18.41 -16.52 -13.30
N ASP A 121 -18.02 -17.77 -13.08
CA ASP A 121 -17.44 -18.22 -11.80
C ASP A 121 -15.91 -18.07 -11.76
N ALA A 122 -15.35 -17.82 -10.57
CA ALA A 122 -13.90 -17.68 -10.41
C ALA A 122 -13.11 -18.94 -10.79
N GLY A 123 -13.69 -20.13 -10.59
CA GLY A 123 -13.12 -21.43 -10.92
C GLY A 123 -13.27 -21.81 -12.40
N ASN A 124 -14.14 -21.12 -13.15
CA ASN A 124 -14.33 -21.31 -14.58
C ASN A 124 -14.25 -19.98 -15.33
N PRO A 125 -13.04 -19.38 -15.46
CA PRO A 125 -12.86 -18.11 -16.16
C PRO A 125 -13.11 -18.25 -17.69
N PRO A 126 -13.49 -17.17 -18.39
CA PRO A 126 -13.71 -17.21 -19.83
C PRO A 126 -12.47 -17.64 -20.62
N GLY A 127 -12.67 -18.26 -21.77
CA GLY A 127 -11.65 -18.54 -22.77
C GLY A 127 -11.71 -17.54 -23.92
N VAL A 128 -10.56 -17.25 -24.54
CA VAL A 128 -10.47 -16.43 -25.75
C VAL A 128 -9.68 -17.20 -26.79
N GLN A 129 -10.29 -17.46 -27.95
CA GLN A 129 -9.67 -18.19 -29.06
C GLN A 129 -10.22 -17.69 -30.39
N ASP A 130 -9.34 -17.33 -31.33
CA ASP A 130 -9.67 -16.98 -32.72
C ASP A 130 -10.84 -15.99 -32.87
N GLY A 131 -10.83 -14.90 -32.08
CA GLY A 131 -11.89 -13.88 -32.09
C GLY A 131 -13.21 -14.31 -31.43
N THR A 132 -13.26 -15.49 -30.81
CA THR A 132 -14.42 -15.99 -30.07
C THR A 132 -14.10 -16.02 -28.58
N VAL A 133 -15.04 -15.53 -27.78
CA VAL A 133 -14.99 -15.61 -26.31
C VAL A 133 -15.99 -16.68 -25.87
N VAL A 134 -15.52 -17.66 -25.11
CA VAL A 134 -16.36 -18.72 -24.56
C VAL A 134 -16.47 -18.52 -23.05
N VAL A 135 -17.68 -18.52 -22.51
CA VAL A 135 -17.92 -18.30 -21.09
C VAL A 135 -19.11 -19.12 -20.61
N HIS A 136 -18.96 -19.75 -19.44
CA HIS A 136 -20.08 -20.39 -18.75
C HIS A 136 -20.88 -19.35 -17.98
N ASP A 137 -22.14 -19.10 -18.37
CA ASP A 137 -23.04 -18.20 -17.65
C ASP A 137 -23.65 -18.94 -16.46
N THR A 138 -23.34 -18.47 -15.25
CA THR A 138 -23.82 -19.07 -14.00
C THR A 138 -25.31 -18.87 -13.71
N MET A 139 -25.95 -17.88 -14.35
CA MET A 139 -27.39 -17.63 -14.22
C MET A 139 -28.21 -18.51 -15.16
N LEU A 140 -27.72 -18.70 -16.39
CA LEU A 140 -28.36 -19.59 -17.37
C LEU A 140 -27.91 -21.05 -17.22
N ASN A 141 -26.77 -21.27 -16.57
CA ASN A 141 -26.10 -22.56 -16.43
C ASN A 141 -25.80 -23.22 -17.79
N GLU A 142 -25.33 -22.41 -18.74
CA GLU A 142 -25.00 -22.82 -20.10
C GLU A 142 -23.70 -22.14 -20.58
N ASP A 143 -23.02 -22.78 -21.54
CA ASP A 143 -21.86 -22.19 -22.20
C ASP A 143 -22.33 -21.28 -23.34
N ILE A 144 -21.83 -20.05 -23.33
CA ILE A 144 -22.13 -19.02 -24.32
C ILE A 144 -20.88 -18.76 -25.15
N GLU A 145 -21.03 -18.85 -26.47
CA GLU A 145 -20.01 -18.45 -27.44
C GLU A 145 -20.32 -17.07 -28.00
N ILE A 146 -19.36 -16.16 -27.92
CA ILE A 146 -19.51 -14.77 -28.33
C ILE A 146 -18.44 -14.42 -29.37
N ALA A 147 -18.84 -14.32 -30.63
CA ALA A 147 -17.99 -13.75 -31.68
C ALA A 147 -17.70 -12.27 -31.36
N SER A 148 -16.42 -11.93 -31.20
CA SER A 148 -15.96 -10.64 -30.69
C SER A 148 -14.95 -10.01 -31.64
N ASP A 149 -15.30 -8.86 -32.22
CA ASP A 149 -14.39 -8.07 -33.05
C ASP A 149 -13.30 -7.40 -32.20
N LEU A 150 -13.59 -7.18 -30.91
CA LEU A 150 -12.68 -6.59 -29.94
C LEU A 150 -12.90 -7.22 -28.56
N VAL A 151 -11.81 -7.70 -27.95
CA VAL A 151 -11.80 -8.21 -26.57
C VAL A 151 -11.06 -7.22 -25.68
N VAL A 152 -11.69 -6.79 -24.60
CA VAL A 152 -11.17 -5.73 -23.73
C VAL A 152 -10.93 -6.29 -22.33
N LEU A 153 -9.68 -6.30 -21.90
CA LEU A 153 -9.26 -6.80 -20.60
C LEU A 153 -9.29 -5.70 -19.55
N SER A 154 -10.08 -5.89 -18.50
CA SER A 154 -10.15 -4.97 -17.37
C SER A 154 -9.17 -5.42 -16.29
N THR A 155 -7.96 -4.86 -16.37
CA THR A 155 -6.83 -5.16 -15.46
C THR A 155 -6.80 -4.24 -14.23
N PRO A 156 -6.23 -4.68 -13.10
CA PRO A 156 -6.09 -3.84 -11.91
C PRO A 156 -4.94 -2.84 -12.06
N LEU A 157 -4.89 -1.91 -11.12
CA LEU A 157 -3.68 -1.16 -10.81
C LEU A 157 -2.73 -1.99 -9.93
N VAL A 158 -1.43 -1.91 -10.21
CA VAL A 158 -0.34 -2.47 -9.41
C VAL A 158 0.53 -1.35 -8.84
N ALA A 159 1.22 -1.62 -7.72
CA ALA A 159 2.14 -0.65 -7.15
C ALA A 159 3.20 -0.19 -8.16
N GLY A 160 3.61 1.07 -8.06
CA GLY A 160 4.76 1.59 -8.80
C GLY A 160 6.08 1.12 -8.19
N GLU A 161 7.18 1.69 -8.68
CA GLU A 161 8.52 1.52 -8.13
C GLU A 161 8.63 2.27 -6.80
N ASN A 162 8.24 1.61 -5.72
CA ASN A 162 8.11 2.20 -4.40
C ASN A 162 9.31 1.89 -3.48
N GLU A 163 10.20 0.98 -3.88
CA GLU A 163 11.33 0.51 -3.08
C GLU A 163 12.30 1.62 -2.70
N GLU A 164 12.67 2.49 -3.64
CA GLU A 164 13.58 3.61 -3.38
C GLU A 164 12.97 4.61 -2.38
N ILE A 165 11.68 4.92 -2.54
CA ILE A 165 10.96 5.85 -1.67
C ILE A 165 10.74 5.24 -0.28
N ASN A 166 10.42 3.94 -0.21
CA ASN A 166 10.39 3.19 1.04
C ASN A 166 11.72 3.33 1.77
N GLN A 167 12.86 3.05 1.12
CA GLN A 167 14.16 3.14 1.77
C GLN A 167 14.52 4.58 2.19
N LEU A 168 14.20 5.55 1.34
CA LEU A 168 14.49 6.97 1.58
C LEU A 168 13.75 7.50 2.82
N PHE A 169 12.45 7.22 2.93
CA PHE A 169 11.60 7.73 4.01
C PHE A 169 11.37 6.71 5.15
N LYS A 170 11.90 5.49 5.00
CA LYS A 170 11.68 4.33 5.89
C LYS A 170 10.20 4.08 6.18
N ILE A 171 9.39 4.13 5.12
CA ILE A 171 7.93 3.95 5.17
C ILE A 171 7.54 2.54 4.69
N PRO A 172 6.65 1.84 5.40
CA PRO A 172 6.35 0.44 5.13
C PRO A 172 5.56 0.24 3.83
N LEU A 173 5.77 -0.93 3.21
CA LEU A 173 4.94 -1.43 2.12
C LEU A 173 4.11 -2.63 2.58
N ASP A 174 2.93 -2.80 2.01
CA ASP A 174 2.10 -3.97 2.19
C ASP A 174 2.61 -5.17 1.36
N LYS A 175 1.92 -6.31 1.47
CA LYS A 175 2.25 -7.53 0.70
C LYS A 175 2.18 -7.34 -0.82
N ASN A 176 1.44 -6.33 -1.30
CA ASN A 176 1.24 -6.01 -2.71
C ASN A 176 2.14 -4.86 -3.17
N LYS A 177 3.11 -4.43 -2.35
CA LYS A 177 4.07 -3.34 -2.61
C LYS A 177 3.47 -1.93 -2.64
N PHE A 178 2.22 -1.74 -2.21
CA PHE A 178 1.68 -0.41 -1.97
C PHE A 178 2.13 0.12 -0.62
N PHE A 179 2.08 1.45 -0.43
CA PHE A 179 2.40 2.05 0.86
C PHE A 179 1.34 1.74 1.91
N LEU A 180 1.79 1.35 3.10
CA LEU A 180 0.93 1.00 4.23
C LEU A 180 0.73 2.21 5.16
N GLU A 181 -0.53 2.60 5.36
CA GLU A 181 -0.89 3.68 6.30
C GLU A 181 -0.67 3.28 7.77
N ALA A 182 -0.65 4.29 8.65
CA ALA A 182 -0.51 4.09 10.09
C ALA A 182 -1.70 3.36 10.72
N HIS A 183 -2.93 3.71 10.32
CA HIS A 183 -4.14 3.03 10.78
C HIS A 183 -5.28 3.21 9.78
N PRO A 184 -5.96 2.13 9.32
CA PRO A 184 -6.94 2.19 8.24
C PRO A 184 -8.12 3.16 8.46
N LYS A 185 -8.47 3.44 9.73
CA LYS A 185 -9.61 4.30 10.09
C LYS A 185 -9.24 5.62 10.74
N LEU A 186 -8.18 5.63 11.54
CA LEU A 186 -7.84 6.76 12.42
C LEU A 186 -6.80 7.68 11.77
N ARG A 187 -5.93 7.09 10.95
CA ARG A 187 -4.80 7.77 10.30
C ARG A 187 -4.61 7.21 8.89
N PRO A 188 -5.61 7.34 8.00
CA PRO A 188 -5.60 6.67 6.69
C PRO A 188 -4.67 7.31 5.65
N VAL A 189 -4.14 8.50 5.94
CA VAL A 189 -3.24 9.27 5.05
C VAL A 189 -1.90 9.58 5.73
N ASP A 190 -1.64 9.00 6.90
CA ASP A 190 -0.40 9.16 7.62
C ASP A 190 0.42 7.88 7.50
N PHE A 191 1.74 8.02 7.58
CA PHE A 191 2.62 6.92 7.95
C PHE A 191 2.80 6.86 9.46
N ALA A 192 3.34 5.74 9.95
CA ALA A 192 3.82 5.65 11.34
C ALA A 192 4.98 6.64 11.59
N THR A 193 5.75 6.95 10.55
CA THR A 193 6.76 8.02 10.56
C THR A 193 6.07 9.38 10.43
N ASP A 194 6.16 10.20 11.47
CA ASP A 194 5.59 11.54 11.46
C ASP A 194 6.29 12.45 10.42
N GLY A 195 5.53 13.40 9.88
CA GLY A 195 6.02 14.30 8.82
C GLY A 195 5.93 13.73 7.41
N VAL A 196 5.64 12.43 7.26
CA VAL A 196 5.41 11.81 5.95
C VAL A 196 3.94 11.37 5.84
N PHE A 197 3.31 11.74 4.73
CA PHE A 197 1.90 11.48 4.46
C PHE A 197 1.73 10.76 3.12
N LEU A 198 0.55 10.21 2.90
CA LEU A 198 0.23 9.33 1.78
C LEU A 198 -1.09 9.74 1.15
N CYS A 199 -1.16 9.76 -0.18
CA CYS A 199 -2.44 9.92 -0.87
C CYS A 199 -2.52 9.18 -2.21
N GLY A 200 -3.76 8.93 -2.63
CA GLY A 200 -4.08 8.41 -3.96
C GLY A 200 -3.73 6.95 -4.14
N SER A 201 -3.44 6.60 -5.39
CA SER A 201 -3.22 5.20 -5.78
C SER A 201 -1.88 4.62 -5.32
N ALA A 202 -1.00 5.45 -4.75
CA ALA A 202 0.23 5.00 -4.10
C ALA A 202 -0.05 4.07 -2.88
N GLN A 203 -1.19 4.27 -2.21
CA GLN A 203 -1.62 3.44 -1.08
C GLN A 203 -2.34 2.15 -1.51
N ALA A 204 -3.14 2.21 -2.57
CA ALA A 204 -3.93 1.08 -3.10
C ALA A 204 -4.73 1.55 -4.32
N PRO A 205 -5.26 0.65 -5.17
CA PRO A 205 -6.17 1.04 -6.25
C PRO A 205 -7.34 1.88 -5.72
N LYS A 206 -7.57 3.04 -6.34
CA LYS A 206 -8.55 4.06 -5.91
C LYS A 206 -9.21 4.75 -7.07
N LEU A 207 -10.44 5.19 -6.85
CA LEU A 207 -11.12 6.12 -7.73
C LEU A 207 -10.52 7.53 -7.63
N MET A 208 -10.80 8.36 -8.62
CA MET A 208 -10.22 9.69 -8.72
C MET A 208 -10.73 10.63 -7.63
N ASP A 209 -12.01 10.55 -7.28
CA ASP A 209 -12.62 11.28 -6.17
C ASP A 209 -12.04 10.87 -4.81
N GLU A 210 -11.79 9.58 -4.60
CA GLU A 210 -11.10 9.07 -3.41
C GLU A 210 -9.66 9.60 -3.33
N ALA A 211 -8.94 9.62 -4.46
CA ALA A 211 -7.59 10.14 -4.53
C ALA A 211 -7.53 11.65 -4.24
N ILE A 212 -8.47 12.43 -4.82
CA ILE A 212 -8.60 13.87 -4.55
C ILE A 212 -8.91 14.12 -3.07
N SER A 213 -9.87 13.38 -2.51
CA SER A 213 -10.25 13.50 -1.10
C SER A 213 -9.07 13.18 -0.17
N GLN A 214 -8.30 12.13 -0.49
CA GLN A 214 -7.08 11.81 0.26
C GLN A 214 -5.98 12.87 0.08
N ALA A 215 -5.84 13.47 -1.10
CA ALA A 215 -4.88 14.54 -1.31
C ALA A 215 -5.20 15.76 -0.42
N SER A 216 -6.48 16.14 -0.33
CA SER A 216 -6.93 17.19 0.59
C SER A 216 -6.68 16.82 2.06
N ALA A 217 -6.94 15.57 2.44
CA ALA A 217 -6.67 15.09 3.79
C ALA A 217 -5.16 15.09 4.11
N ALA A 218 -4.30 14.59 3.22
CA ALA A 218 -2.85 14.59 3.39
C ALA A 218 -2.29 16.02 3.49
N ALA A 219 -2.79 16.95 2.66
CA ALA A 219 -2.42 18.36 2.75
C ALA A 219 -2.82 18.97 4.11
N SER A 220 -4.06 18.71 4.56
CA SER A 220 -4.53 19.15 5.89
C SER A 220 -3.66 18.61 7.02
N ARG A 221 -3.31 17.32 6.97
CA ARG A 221 -2.43 16.67 7.95
C ARG A 221 -1.02 17.25 7.92
N ALA A 222 -0.44 17.49 6.75
CA ALA A 222 0.84 18.17 6.62
C ALA A 222 0.81 19.58 7.22
N CYS A 223 -0.26 20.34 7.01
CA CYS A 223 -0.43 21.66 7.61
C CYS A 223 -0.46 21.63 9.15
N THR A 224 -0.89 20.54 9.79
CA THR A 224 -0.85 20.43 11.26
C THR A 224 0.57 20.47 11.83
N ILE A 225 1.55 20.03 11.03
CA ILE A 225 2.98 20.11 11.35
C ILE A 225 3.52 21.47 10.94
N LEU A 226 3.29 21.88 9.69
CA LEU A 226 3.87 23.09 9.10
C LEU A 226 3.36 24.39 9.73
N SER A 227 2.17 24.38 10.34
CA SER A 227 1.59 25.56 11.02
C SER A 227 2.18 25.83 12.41
N ARG A 228 2.97 24.90 12.95
CA ARG A 228 3.54 25.00 14.30
C ARG A 228 5.01 25.43 14.21
N LYS A 229 5.44 26.27 15.17
CA LYS A 229 6.86 26.67 15.30
C LYS A 229 7.75 25.56 15.86
N PHE A 230 7.16 24.66 16.65
CA PHE A 230 7.82 23.51 17.25
C PHE A 230 6.83 22.35 17.34
N ILE A 231 7.36 21.12 17.44
CA ILE A 231 6.57 19.90 17.59
C ILE A 231 6.92 19.31 18.94
N GLU A 232 5.90 18.98 19.73
CA GLU A 232 6.07 18.20 20.95
C GLU A 232 6.18 16.72 20.56
N THR A 233 7.19 16.06 21.09
CA THR A 233 7.42 14.62 20.87
C THR A 233 7.27 13.88 22.18
N GLU A 234 6.95 12.58 22.12
CA GLU A 234 6.82 11.76 23.31
C GLU A 234 8.12 11.79 24.13
N GLY A 235 8.00 11.87 25.45
CA GLY A 235 9.16 11.87 26.36
C GLY A 235 9.86 10.52 26.47
N ALA A 236 9.28 9.44 25.95
CA ALA A 236 9.87 8.09 25.97
C ALA A 236 10.96 7.92 24.90
N VAL A 237 11.86 8.89 24.75
CA VAL A 237 12.97 8.82 23.80
C VAL A 237 14.15 8.04 24.38
N SER A 238 14.94 7.44 23.50
CA SER A 238 16.21 6.85 23.90
C SER A 238 17.26 7.94 24.13
N VAL A 239 18.00 7.84 25.23
CA VAL A 239 19.09 8.76 25.61
C VAL A 239 20.43 8.03 25.68
N VAL A 240 21.52 8.70 25.30
CA VAL A 240 22.87 8.13 25.30
C VAL A 240 23.69 8.70 26.45
N ASN A 241 24.31 7.82 27.23
CA ASN A 241 25.35 8.17 28.19
C ASN A 241 26.70 8.28 27.45
N GLU A 242 27.17 9.50 27.23
CA GLU A 242 28.41 9.78 26.48
C GLU A 242 29.67 9.19 27.13
N ALA A 243 29.70 9.08 28.46
CA ALA A 243 30.82 8.50 29.19
C ALA A 243 30.96 7.00 28.90
N ARG A 244 29.85 6.28 28.72
CA ARG A 244 29.83 4.84 28.39
C ARG A 244 29.85 4.55 26.90
N CYS A 245 29.46 5.51 26.07
CA CYS A 245 29.36 5.31 24.63
C CYS A 245 30.75 5.11 24.00
N ILE A 246 30.96 3.99 23.31
CA ILE A 246 32.23 3.66 22.62
C ILE A 246 32.25 4.06 21.14
N GLY A 247 31.19 4.72 20.63
CA GLY A 247 31.16 5.20 19.24
C GLY A 247 31.04 4.12 18.16
N CYS A 248 30.65 2.88 18.50
CA CYS A 248 30.66 1.74 17.56
C CYS A 248 29.62 1.80 16.42
N GLY A 249 28.61 2.66 16.51
CA GLY A 249 27.62 2.86 15.44
C GLY A 249 26.49 1.83 15.35
N THR A 250 26.49 0.75 16.15
CA THR A 250 25.42 -0.29 16.14
C THR A 250 24.01 0.29 16.25
N CYS A 251 23.84 1.33 17.06
CA CYS A 251 22.56 2.02 17.25
C CYS A 251 22.04 2.72 15.98
N VAL A 252 22.92 3.22 15.11
CA VAL A 252 22.56 3.87 13.84
C VAL A 252 21.92 2.85 12.91
N THR A 253 22.54 1.68 12.78
CA THR A 253 22.02 0.57 11.97
C THR A 253 20.74 -0.01 12.54
N ALA A 254 20.63 -0.13 13.86
CA ALA A 254 19.46 -0.70 14.53
C ALA A 254 18.20 0.19 14.46
N CYS A 255 18.33 1.49 14.17
CA CYS A 255 17.20 2.42 14.23
C CYS A 255 16.42 2.52 12.90
N PRO A 256 15.14 2.12 12.87
CA PRO A 256 14.31 2.26 11.68
C PRO A 256 13.87 3.71 11.42
N TYR A 257 14.17 4.65 12.32
CA TYR A 257 13.80 6.08 12.19
C TYR A 257 15.00 7.01 11.98
N ASN A 258 16.21 6.45 11.90
CA ASN A 258 17.46 7.22 11.75
C ASN A 258 17.71 8.27 12.86
N ALA A 259 17.20 8.03 14.06
CA ALA A 259 17.33 8.96 15.19
C ALA A 259 18.77 9.04 15.76
N PRO A 260 19.54 7.94 15.88
CA PRO A 260 20.92 7.99 16.34
C PRO A 260 21.87 8.43 15.22
N GLN A 261 22.78 9.34 15.54
CA GLN A 261 23.87 9.78 14.66
C GLN A 261 25.20 9.77 15.43
N LEU A 262 26.30 9.49 14.72
CA LEU A 262 27.64 9.64 15.30
C LEU A 262 28.12 11.07 15.11
N GLN A 263 28.53 11.70 16.20
CA GLN A 263 29.10 13.03 16.24
C GLN A 263 30.51 12.97 16.79
N GLU A 264 31.40 13.79 16.26
CA GLU A 264 32.74 13.96 16.81
C GLU A 264 32.65 14.79 18.09
N VAL A 265 33.28 14.27 19.14
CA VAL A 265 33.33 14.90 20.46
C VAL A 265 34.79 14.92 20.90
N THR A 266 35.27 16.10 21.27
CA THR A 266 36.58 16.27 21.89
C THR A 266 36.46 15.96 23.37
N VAL A 267 37.16 14.92 23.82
CA VAL A 267 37.19 14.53 25.23
C VAL A 267 38.52 14.98 25.81
N LYS A 268 38.45 15.72 26.93
CA LYS A 268 39.61 16.06 27.75
C LYS A 268 39.65 15.08 28.91
N ALA A 269 40.63 14.19 28.93
CA ALA A 269 40.90 13.30 30.04
C ALA A 269 42.30 13.63 30.57
N GLU A 270 42.36 14.15 31.79
CA GLU A 270 43.61 14.57 32.46
C GLU A 270 44.45 15.50 31.55
N GLU A 271 45.67 15.09 31.18
CA GLU A 271 46.59 15.88 30.33
C GLU A 271 46.46 15.59 28.83
N VAL A 272 45.53 14.72 28.42
CA VAL A 272 45.38 14.29 27.03
C VAL A 272 44.03 14.74 26.46
N THR A 273 44.08 15.49 25.36
CA THR A 273 42.90 15.84 24.56
C THR A 273 42.88 14.97 23.31
N TYR A 274 41.81 14.22 23.10
CA TYR A 274 41.62 13.43 21.89
C TYR A 274 40.20 13.56 21.35
N THR A 275 40.06 13.40 20.03
CA THR A 275 38.76 13.41 19.36
C THR A 275 38.27 11.99 19.21
N THR A 276 37.03 11.74 19.62
CA THR A 276 36.36 10.44 19.47
C THR A 276 34.95 10.62 18.93
N LYS A 277 34.33 9.55 18.46
CA LYS A 277 32.94 9.58 17.99
C LYS A 277 32.03 9.11 19.12
N LYS A 278 30.98 9.87 19.39
CA LYS A 278 29.92 9.50 20.34
C LYS A 278 28.58 9.51 19.61
N SER A 279 27.68 8.63 20.02
CA SER A 279 26.32 8.63 19.48
C SER A 279 25.47 9.69 20.18
N ARG A 280 24.70 10.46 19.42
CA ARG A 280 23.59 11.27 19.91
C ARG A 280 22.30 10.83 19.26
N ILE A 281 21.21 10.88 20.01
CA ILE A 281 19.87 10.55 19.51
C ILE A 281 19.10 11.85 19.34
N ASN A 282 18.59 12.09 18.14
CA ASN A 282 17.66 13.17 17.87
C ASN A 282 16.30 12.80 18.51
N ALA A 283 15.96 13.47 19.61
CA ALA A 283 14.72 13.23 20.33
C ALA A 283 13.49 13.40 19.43
N ALA A 284 13.50 14.36 18.49
CA ALA A 284 12.38 14.62 17.60
C ALA A 284 12.12 13.47 16.61
N ALA A 285 13.16 12.72 16.25
CA ALA A 285 13.07 11.58 15.34
C ALA A 285 12.86 10.24 16.08
N CYS A 286 13.06 10.19 17.40
CA CYS A 286 12.98 8.96 18.17
C CYS A 286 11.51 8.61 18.47
N LYS A 287 11.09 7.38 18.13
CA LYS A 287 9.76 6.84 18.45
C LYS A 287 9.73 5.92 19.66
N GLY A 288 10.77 5.95 20.51
CA GLY A 288 10.79 5.22 21.78
C GLY A 288 10.77 3.69 21.68
N CYS A 289 10.99 3.07 20.51
CA CYS A 289 10.89 1.62 20.35
C CYS A 289 11.94 0.79 21.09
N GLY A 290 12.97 1.42 21.67
CA GLY A 290 14.00 0.75 22.48
C GLY A 290 15.02 -0.12 21.72
N SER A 291 14.88 -0.31 20.40
CA SER A 291 15.75 -1.21 19.61
C SER A 291 17.24 -0.86 19.72
N CYS A 292 17.59 0.43 19.73
CA CYS A 292 18.98 0.86 19.90
C CYS A 292 19.51 0.65 21.33
N ALA A 293 18.64 0.71 22.34
CA ALA A 293 18.99 0.42 23.73
C ALA A 293 19.30 -1.07 23.91
N ALA A 294 18.43 -1.94 23.39
CA ALA A 294 18.63 -3.39 23.39
C ALA A 294 19.89 -3.83 22.60
N ALA A 295 20.17 -3.18 21.48
CA ALA A 295 21.33 -3.51 20.64
C ALA A 295 22.66 -2.91 21.12
N CYS A 296 22.68 -2.05 22.14
CA CYS A 296 23.89 -1.35 22.56
C CYS A 296 24.85 -2.28 23.33
N PRO A 297 26.02 -2.65 22.76
CA PRO A 297 26.92 -3.58 23.44
C PRO A 297 27.56 -2.99 24.71
N ALA A 298 27.65 -1.66 24.79
CA ALA A 298 28.22 -0.96 25.93
C ALA A 298 27.20 -0.63 27.03
N GLY A 299 25.91 -0.98 26.84
CA GLY A 299 24.84 -0.57 27.75
C GLY A 299 24.75 0.96 27.94
N ALA A 300 25.16 1.72 26.93
CA ALA A 300 25.28 3.17 26.98
C ALA A 300 23.98 3.90 26.61
N ILE A 301 22.98 3.19 26.10
CA ILE A 301 21.71 3.78 25.64
C ILE A 301 20.60 3.29 26.56
N THR A 302 19.78 4.22 27.04
CA THR A 302 18.60 3.93 27.86
C THR A 302 17.35 4.39 27.12
N ALA A 303 16.38 3.50 26.95
CA ALA A 303 15.04 3.88 26.52
C ALA A 303 14.30 4.48 27.73
N GLN A 304 13.95 5.76 27.70
CA GLN A 304 13.25 6.38 28.83
C GLN A 304 11.87 5.73 29.03
N HIS A 305 11.47 5.56 30.30
CA HIS A 305 10.29 4.79 30.74
C HIS A 305 10.34 3.27 30.49
N PHE A 306 11.41 2.76 29.87
CA PHE A 306 11.66 1.34 29.63
C PHE A 306 13.13 1.00 29.85
N SER A 307 13.72 1.53 30.92
CA SER A 307 15.11 1.25 31.28
C SER A 307 15.28 -0.22 31.68
N SER A 308 16.50 -0.74 31.55
CA SER A 308 16.81 -2.11 31.98
C SER A 308 16.50 -2.35 33.45
N LYS A 309 16.58 -1.30 34.29
CA LYS A 309 16.19 -1.35 35.69
C LYS A 309 14.68 -1.49 35.85
N GLU A 310 13.88 -0.64 35.21
CA GLU A 310 12.41 -0.71 35.28
C GLU A 310 11.88 -2.05 34.75
N ILE A 311 12.46 -2.56 33.65
CA ILE A 311 12.12 -3.88 33.11
C ILE A 311 12.52 -4.98 34.09
N GLY A 312 13.71 -4.90 34.68
CA GLY A 312 14.17 -5.85 35.70
C GLY A 312 13.25 -5.87 36.93
N GLU A 313 12.89 -4.70 37.45
CA GLU A 313 11.96 -4.59 38.58
C GLU A 313 10.56 -5.14 38.24
N ALA A 314 10.09 -4.98 37.00
CA ALA A 314 8.84 -5.59 36.55
C ALA A 314 8.93 -7.13 36.48
N ILE A 315 10.07 -7.68 36.04
CA ILE A 315 10.33 -9.12 36.04
C ILE A 315 10.39 -9.65 37.48
N ASP A 316 11.14 -8.99 38.36
CA ASP A 316 11.28 -9.37 39.76
C ASP A 316 9.93 -9.30 40.50
N ALA A 317 9.10 -8.29 40.18
CA ALA A 317 7.77 -8.16 40.74
C ALA A 317 6.84 -9.31 40.31
N PHE A 318 6.97 -9.75 39.06
CA PHE A 318 6.25 -10.93 38.57
C PHE A 318 6.73 -12.20 39.30
N ASP A 319 8.05 -12.39 39.44
CA ASP A 319 8.65 -13.59 40.05
C ASP A 319 8.26 -13.78 41.52
N LYS A 320 8.10 -12.70 42.29
CA LYS A 320 7.69 -12.76 43.72
C LYS A 320 6.34 -13.44 43.97
N GLY A 321 5.47 -13.50 42.97
CA GLY A 321 4.20 -14.19 43.05
C GLY A 321 4.24 -15.63 42.54
N VAL A 322 5.27 -16.03 41.80
CA VAL A 322 5.28 -17.29 41.04
C VAL A 322 5.94 -18.41 41.85
N LYS A 323 5.20 -19.48 42.12
CA LYS A 323 5.69 -20.70 42.78
C LYS A 323 6.38 -21.65 41.80
N SER A 324 5.87 -21.79 40.58
CA SER A 324 6.47 -22.63 39.53
C SER A 324 5.99 -22.25 38.13
N ILE A 325 6.86 -22.46 37.14
CA ILE A 325 6.56 -22.33 35.72
C ILE A 325 6.82 -23.69 35.06
N SER A 326 5.80 -24.28 34.43
CA SER A 326 5.94 -25.49 33.60
C SER A 326 5.66 -25.15 32.14
N ILE A 327 6.46 -25.72 31.23
CA ILE A 327 6.30 -25.55 29.78
C ILE A 327 6.13 -26.93 29.16
N GLU A 328 4.90 -27.25 28.75
CA GLU A 328 4.59 -28.49 28.03
C GLU A 328 3.90 -28.18 26.71
N LYS A 329 4.45 -28.67 25.59
CA LYS A 329 3.88 -28.55 24.23
C LYS A 329 3.47 -27.12 23.84
N GLY A 330 4.25 -26.12 24.27
CA GLY A 330 3.99 -24.71 23.96
C GLY A 330 2.93 -24.04 24.85
N VAL A 331 2.41 -24.76 25.85
CA VAL A 331 1.57 -24.18 26.91
C VAL A 331 2.48 -23.83 28.09
N VAL A 332 2.40 -22.58 28.53
CA VAL A 332 3.09 -22.07 29.71
C VAL A 332 2.10 -22.03 30.86
N GLU A 333 2.28 -22.91 31.83
CA GLU A 333 1.51 -22.91 33.08
C GLU A 333 2.30 -22.19 34.16
N VAL A 334 1.70 -21.13 34.71
CA VAL A 334 2.28 -20.33 35.80
C VAL A 334 1.47 -20.58 37.06
N THR A 335 2.09 -21.17 38.06
CA THR A 335 1.50 -21.36 39.39
C THR A 335 1.86 -20.16 40.26
N VAL A 336 0.87 -19.42 40.74
CA VAL A 336 1.01 -18.20 41.57
C VAL A 336 0.60 -18.51 43.01
#